data_AF-A0A4R3L287-F1
#
_entry.id   AF-A0A4R3L287-F1
#
_cell.length_a   1.000
_cell.length_b   1.000
_cell.length_c   1.000
_cell.angle_alpha   90.00
_cell.angle_beta   90.00
_cell.angle_gamma   90.00
#
_symmetry.space_group_name_H-M   'P 1'
#
loop_
_entity.id
_entity.type
_entity.pdbx_description
1 polymer ?
#
loop_
_entity_poly.entity_id
_entity_poly.type
_entity_poly.pdbx_seq_one_letter_code
_entity_poly.pdbx_strand_id
1 'polypeptide(L)'
;MKIFKWEKGFTLVELMIIVSLVAIIFLVSYNLIFISLNSFGFVNSSFNTSEDVRIFLNEIKKEANEAKKAVEDENIGPIYRVNEQELHIYTTTNKGKPKLIIYKLENDKLKKYEKEATNDSYPYEFKNTFKNEKVVLSNIINDDIFGEVESLKEIRNLQEGEDHRVKVRMTIKIDTGKDSAPIEIDTYLVSKSRSKFE
;
A
#
# COMPACT_ATOMS: atom_id res chain seq x y z
N MET A 1 -34.48 -54.92 -56.00
CA MET A 1 -34.19 -53.98 -54.89
C MET A 1 -32.97 -53.16 -55.29
N LYS A 2 -33.15 -51.95 -55.81
CA LYS A 2 -32.02 -51.07 -56.22
C LYS A 2 -31.57 -50.26 -55.01
N ILE A 3 -30.33 -50.47 -54.59
CA ILE A 3 -29.68 -49.67 -53.54
C ILE A 3 -29.18 -48.39 -54.22
N PHE A 4 -29.80 -47.25 -53.92
CA PHE A 4 -29.29 -45.93 -54.29
C PHE A 4 -28.20 -45.55 -53.29
N LYS A 5 -26.93 -45.61 -53.69
CA LYS A 5 -25.83 -44.91 -53.02
C LYS A 5 -25.24 -43.92 -54.03
N TRP A 6 -25.50 -42.63 -53.79
CA TRP A 6 -24.76 -41.55 -54.43
C TRP A 6 -23.77 -41.02 -53.40
N GLU A 7 -22.56 -41.56 -53.40
CA GLU A 7 -21.44 -40.93 -52.70
C GLU A 7 -20.90 -39.82 -53.61
N LYS A 8 -21.40 -38.59 -53.42
CA LYS A 8 -20.80 -37.41 -54.06
C LYS A 8 -19.52 -37.07 -53.29
N GLY A 9 -18.37 -37.19 -53.96
CA GLY A 9 -17.09 -36.74 -53.41
C GLY A 9 -17.04 -35.23 -53.22
N PHE A 10 -16.31 -34.77 -52.21
CA PHE A 10 -16.06 -33.35 -51.99
C PHE A 10 -15.25 -32.77 -53.16
N THR A 11 -15.66 -31.61 -53.66
CA THR A 11 -14.86 -30.88 -54.65
C THR A 11 -13.69 -30.20 -53.97
N LEU A 12 -12.53 -30.15 -54.63
CA LEU A 12 -11.31 -29.55 -54.07
C LEU A 12 -11.53 -28.09 -53.63
N VAL A 13 -12.38 -27.36 -54.36
CA VAL A 13 -12.76 -25.98 -54.07
C VAL A 13 -13.53 -25.87 -52.75
N GLU A 14 -14.47 -26.79 -52.49
CA GLU A 14 -15.24 -26.83 -51.25
C GLU A 14 -14.33 -27.10 -50.04
N LEU A 15 -13.35 -28.00 -50.19
CA LEU A 15 -12.35 -28.26 -49.15
C LEU A 15 -11.50 -27.01 -48.85
N MET A 16 -11.06 -26.28 -49.88
CA MET A 16 -10.28 -25.05 -49.70
C MET A 16 -11.06 -23.96 -48.95
N ILE A 17 -12.35 -23.81 -49.25
CA ILE A 17 -13.22 -22.85 -48.57
C ILE A 17 -13.38 -23.22 -47.09
N ILE A 18 -13.65 -24.49 -46.79
CA ILE A 18 -13.82 -24.97 -45.41
C ILE A 18 -12.54 -24.78 -44.59
N VAL A 19 -11.38 -25.18 -45.13
CA VAL A 19 -10.09 -25.02 -44.43
C VAL A 19 -9.78 -23.55 -44.16
N SER A 20 -10.06 -22.67 -45.12
CA SER A 20 -9.84 -21.23 -44.95
C SER A 20 -10.75 -20.64 -43.86
N LEU A 21 -12.03 -21.05 -43.84
CA LEU A 21 -12.98 -20.61 -42.82
C LEU A 21 -12.57 -21.10 -41.41
N VAL A 22 -12.13 -22.35 -41.30
CA VAL A 22 -11.65 -22.94 -40.06
C VAL A 22 -10.41 -22.20 -39.55
N ALA A 23 -9.46 -21.86 -40.43
CA ALA A 23 -8.28 -21.08 -40.07
C ALA A 23 -8.63 -19.69 -39.52
N ILE A 24 -9.61 -19.01 -40.12
CA ILE A 24 -10.10 -17.71 -39.62
C ILE A 24 -10.71 -17.86 -38.22
N ILE A 25 -11.54 -18.89 -38.00
CA ILE A 25 -12.14 -19.14 -36.69
C ILE A 25 -11.06 -19.39 -35.64
N PHE A 26 -10.03 -20.19 -35.96
CA PHE A 26 -8.90 -20.41 -35.05
C PHE A 26 -8.13 -19.13 -34.76
N LEU A 27 -7.89 -18.28 -35.76
CA LEU A 27 -7.18 -17.01 -35.58
C LEU A 27 -7.98 -16.05 -34.69
N VAL A 28 -9.29 -15.94 -34.88
CA VAL A 28 -10.17 -15.13 -34.02
C VAL A 28 -10.19 -15.69 -32.60
N SER A 29 -10.36 -17.01 -32.46
CA SER A 29 -10.40 -17.68 -31.15
C SER A 29 -9.10 -17.51 -30.38
N TYR A 30 -7.95 -17.66 -31.06
CA TYR A 30 -6.63 -17.44 -30.47
C TYR A 30 -6.46 -16.00 -29.99
N ASN A 31 -6.84 -15.01 -30.80
CA ASN A 31 -6.77 -13.61 -30.40
C ASN A 31 -7.66 -13.32 -29.18
N LEU A 32 -8.89 -13.85 -29.15
CA LEU A 32 -9.79 -13.69 -28.01
C LEU A 32 -9.21 -14.31 -26.74
N ILE A 33 -8.65 -15.52 -26.82
CA ILE A 33 -8.03 -16.20 -25.67
C ILE A 33 -6.80 -15.41 -25.20
N PHE A 34 -5.95 -14.96 -26.13
CA PHE A 34 -4.74 -14.20 -25.80
C PHE A 34 -5.08 -12.87 -25.12
N ILE A 35 -6.04 -12.12 -25.67
CA ILE A 35 -6.52 -10.87 -25.07
C ILE A 35 -7.13 -11.14 -23.68
N SER A 36 -7.95 -12.18 -23.56
CA SER A 36 -8.57 -12.57 -22.29
C SER A 36 -7.53 -12.88 -21.22
N LEU A 37 -6.56 -13.76 -21.51
CA LEU A 37 -5.51 -14.14 -20.55
C LEU A 37 -4.65 -12.95 -20.11
N ASN A 38 -4.27 -12.08 -21.04
CA ASN A 38 -3.48 -10.88 -20.72
C ASN A 38 -4.30 -9.88 -19.89
N SER A 39 -5.59 -9.72 -20.19
CA SER A 39 -6.49 -8.83 -19.47
C SER A 39 -6.78 -9.33 -18.04
N PHE A 40 -6.95 -10.65 -17.87
CA PHE A 40 -7.14 -11.25 -16.54
C PHE A 40 -5.91 -11.10 -15.64
N GLY A 41 -4.70 -11.29 -16.18
CA GLY A 41 -3.46 -11.07 -15.44
C GLY A 41 -3.34 -9.62 -14.94
N PHE A 42 -3.67 -8.66 -15.80
CA PHE A 42 -3.68 -7.24 -15.47
C PHE A 42 -4.70 -6.89 -14.37
N VAL A 43 -5.97 -7.29 -14.52
CA VAL A 43 -7.03 -7.01 -13.54
C VAL A 43 -6.70 -7.57 -12.16
N ASN A 44 -6.15 -8.79 -12.10
CA ASN A 44 -5.80 -9.41 -10.83
C ASN A 44 -4.63 -8.67 -10.13
N SER A 45 -3.64 -8.20 -10.89
CA SER A 45 -2.53 -7.43 -10.33
C SER A 45 -2.96 -6.07 -9.77
N SER A 46 -3.80 -5.32 -10.49
CA SER A 46 -4.31 -4.02 -10.02
C SER A 46 -5.28 -4.14 -8.84
N PHE A 47 -6.07 -5.23 -8.78
CA PHE A 47 -6.96 -5.51 -7.64
C PHE A 47 -6.15 -5.74 -6.36
N ASN A 48 -5.11 -6.57 -6.41
CA ASN A 48 -4.25 -6.86 -5.27
C ASN A 48 -3.55 -5.58 -4.75
N THR A 49 -3.02 -4.75 -5.65
CA THR A 49 -2.39 -3.47 -5.27
C THR A 49 -3.37 -2.53 -4.54
N SER A 50 -4.63 -2.47 -4.99
CA SER A 50 -5.63 -1.62 -4.37
C SER A 50 -6.02 -2.11 -2.96
N GLU A 51 -6.09 -3.43 -2.77
CA GLU A 51 -6.35 -4.01 -1.46
C GLU A 51 -5.18 -3.78 -0.49
N ASP A 52 -3.93 -4.00 -0.94
CA ASP A 52 -2.73 -3.74 -0.16
C ASP A 52 -2.67 -2.28 0.29
N VAL A 53 -2.96 -1.34 -0.61
CA VAL A 53 -3.08 0.10 -0.32
C VAL A 53 -4.11 0.35 0.78
N ARG A 54 -5.30 -0.25 0.68
CA ARG A 54 -6.36 -0.06 1.67
C ARG A 54 -5.97 -0.61 3.04
N ILE A 55 -5.37 -1.80 3.09
CA ILE A 55 -4.91 -2.42 4.32
C ILE A 55 -3.85 -1.54 4.97
N PHE A 56 -2.84 -1.12 4.20
CA PHE A 56 -1.79 -0.22 4.65
C PHE A 56 -2.37 1.09 5.20
N LEU A 57 -3.26 1.76 4.45
CA LEU A 57 -3.85 3.03 4.85
C LEU A 57 -4.64 2.92 6.16
N ASN A 58 -5.37 1.83 6.36
CA ASN A 58 -6.10 1.60 7.61
C ASN A 58 -5.14 1.38 8.78
N GLU A 59 -4.08 0.61 8.57
CA GLU A 59 -3.07 0.29 9.59
C GLU A 59 -2.31 1.55 10.02
N ILE A 60 -1.70 2.28 9.09
CA ILE A 60 -0.92 3.49 9.41
C ILE A 60 -1.78 4.60 10.03
N LYS A 61 -3.04 4.77 9.58
CA LYS A 61 -3.97 5.74 10.18
C LYS A 61 -4.33 5.34 11.60
N LYS A 62 -4.55 4.05 11.86
CA LYS A 62 -4.82 3.56 13.22
C LYS A 62 -3.64 3.87 14.12
N GLU A 63 -2.43 3.55 13.67
CA GLU A 63 -1.20 3.77 14.44
C GLU A 63 -0.93 5.25 14.71
N ALA A 64 -1.11 6.10 13.69
CA ALA A 64 -1.02 7.54 13.84
C ALA A 64 -2.06 8.07 14.83
N ASN A 65 -3.32 7.64 14.73
CA ASN A 65 -4.38 8.06 15.64
C ASN A 65 -4.11 7.68 17.11
N GLU A 66 -3.52 6.51 17.34
CA GLU A 66 -3.15 6.00 18.67
C GLU A 66 -1.81 6.55 19.17
N ALA A 67 -1.10 7.31 18.35
CA ALA A 67 0.23 7.78 18.68
C ALA A 67 0.22 8.76 19.87
N LYS A 68 1.19 8.62 20.78
CA LYS A 68 1.39 9.51 21.93
C LYS A 68 2.86 9.87 22.10
N LYS A 69 3.16 10.98 22.77
CA LYS A 69 4.54 11.39 23.02
C LYS A 69 5.21 10.39 23.97
N ALA A 70 6.32 9.79 23.52
CA ALA A 70 7.02 8.73 24.26
C ALA A 70 8.42 9.13 24.76
N VAL A 71 8.99 10.20 24.23
CA VAL A 71 10.33 10.72 24.58
C VAL A 71 10.22 12.16 25.03
N GLU A 72 11.16 12.65 25.85
CA GLU A 72 11.05 14.00 26.42
C GLU A 72 11.47 15.12 25.46
N ASP A 73 12.23 14.81 24.41
CA ASP A 73 12.69 15.78 23.39
C ASP A 73 11.52 16.63 22.84
N GLU A 74 11.69 17.95 22.85
CA GLU A 74 10.67 18.91 22.41
C GLU A 74 10.43 18.82 20.90
N ASN A 75 11.43 18.42 20.13
CA ASN A 75 11.34 18.28 18.67
C ASN A 75 10.71 16.95 18.25
N ILE A 76 10.60 15.99 19.17
CA ILE A 76 10.07 14.67 18.90
C ILE A 76 8.66 14.56 19.50
N GLY A 77 7.67 14.67 18.62
CA GLY A 77 6.27 14.47 18.95
C GLY A 77 5.83 13.00 18.92
N PRO A 78 4.51 12.74 19.02
CA PRO A 78 3.93 11.40 18.82
C PRO A 78 4.23 10.80 17.44
N ILE A 79 4.34 11.66 16.44
CA ILE A 79 4.80 11.34 15.09
C ILE A 79 6.00 12.23 14.82
N TYR A 80 7.08 11.63 14.35
CA TYR A 80 8.34 12.30 14.08
C TYR A 80 8.82 11.94 12.68
N ARG A 81 9.07 12.95 11.86
CA ARG A 81 9.62 12.79 10.51
C ARG A 81 11.13 12.87 10.60
N VAL A 82 11.82 11.82 10.18
CA VAL A 82 13.28 11.83 10.07
C VAL A 82 13.70 12.52 8.77
N ASN A 83 13.01 12.22 7.68
CA ASN A 83 13.17 12.80 6.35
C ASN A 83 11.92 12.50 5.49
N GLU A 84 11.97 12.83 4.20
CA GLU A 84 10.93 12.61 3.19
C GLU A 84 10.52 11.13 3.05
N GLN A 85 11.40 10.21 3.39
CA GLN A 85 11.29 8.77 3.16
C GLN A 85 11.09 7.96 4.44
N GLU A 86 11.21 8.57 5.62
CA GLU A 86 11.20 7.89 6.91
C GLU A 86 10.36 8.63 7.96
N LEU A 87 9.37 7.91 8.50
CA LEU A 87 8.44 8.38 9.52
C LEU A 87 8.43 7.45 10.73
N HIS A 88 8.55 8.04 11.91
CA HIS A 88 8.51 7.38 13.20
C HIS A 88 7.17 7.67 13.88
N ILE A 89 6.49 6.63 14.37
CA ILE A 89 5.20 6.72 15.06
C ILE A 89 5.33 6.00 16.39
N TYR A 90 5.15 6.75 17.49
CA TYR A 90 5.18 6.21 18.84
C TYR A 90 3.77 5.81 19.27
N THR A 91 3.47 4.51 19.29
CA THR A 91 2.14 3.97 19.60
C THR A 91 2.20 2.93 20.73
N THR A 92 1.05 2.41 21.14
CA THR A 92 0.94 1.40 22.20
C THR A 92 0.86 -0.01 21.62
N THR A 93 1.40 -0.98 22.34
CA THR A 93 1.06 -2.39 22.14
C THR A 93 -0.30 -2.71 22.77
N ASN A 94 -0.90 -3.85 22.39
CA ASN A 94 -2.08 -4.40 23.07
C ASN A 94 -1.88 -4.65 24.57
N LYS A 95 -0.63 -4.65 25.05
CA LYS A 95 -0.25 -4.85 26.46
C LYS A 95 0.01 -3.52 27.20
N GLY A 96 -0.30 -2.37 26.58
CA GLY A 96 -0.10 -1.03 27.16
C GLY A 96 1.33 -0.52 27.14
N LYS A 97 2.32 -1.34 26.76
CA LYS A 97 3.72 -0.88 26.63
C LYS A 97 3.92 -0.08 25.34
N PRO A 98 4.72 1.01 25.36
CA PRO A 98 5.03 1.77 24.16
C PRO A 98 5.83 0.95 23.14
N LYS A 99 5.60 1.29 21.87
CA LYS A 99 6.21 0.70 20.70
C LYS A 99 6.48 1.81 19.69
N LEU A 100 7.67 1.80 19.12
CA LEU A 100 8.04 2.66 18.02
C LEU A 100 7.85 1.90 16.71
N ILE A 101 7.02 2.44 15.83
CA ILE A 101 6.81 1.94 14.47
C ILE A 101 7.55 2.87 13.52
N ILE A 102 8.32 2.29 12.60
CA ILE A 102 9.13 3.03 11.64
C ILE A 102 8.67 2.62 10.24
N TYR A 103 8.23 3.59 9.47
CA TYR A 103 7.96 3.43 8.04
C TYR A 103 9.12 4.03 7.26
N LYS A 104 9.71 3.25 6.36
CA LYS A 104 10.88 3.67 5.58
C LYS A 104 10.80 3.20 4.13
N LEU A 105 11.04 4.10 3.18
CA LEU A 105 11.18 3.76 1.77
C LEU A 105 12.58 3.20 1.49
N GLU A 106 12.65 1.98 0.96
CA GLU A 106 13.90 1.36 0.52
C GLU A 106 13.67 0.55 -0.76
N ASN A 107 14.39 0.86 -1.84
CA ASN A 107 14.29 0.15 -3.13
C ASN A 107 12.83 0.02 -3.63
N ASP A 108 12.14 1.16 -3.74
CA ASP A 108 10.75 1.27 -4.22
C ASP A 108 9.71 0.52 -3.37
N LYS A 109 10.09 0.14 -2.14
CA LYS A 109 9.24 -0.56 -1.19
C LYS A 109 9.14 0.22 0.09
N LEU A 110 7.92 0.49 0.53
CA LEU A 110 7.68 1.00 1.87
C LEU A 110 7.72 -0.19 2.82
N LYS A 111 8.66 -0.14 3.75
CA LYS A 111 8.84 -1.14 4.79
C LYS A 111 8.40 -0.60 6.13
N LYS A 112 7.86 -1.49 6.94
CA LYS A 112 7.50 -1.25 8.33
C LYS A 112 8.46 -2.01 9.24
N TYR A 113 8.96 -1.34 10.25
CA TYR A 113 9.78 -1.90 11.32
C TYR A 113 9.19 -1.56 12.67
N GLU A 114 9.56 -2.35 13.67
CA GLU A 114 9.05 -2.21 15.02
C GLU A 114 10.18 -2.26 16.04
N LYS A 115 10.10 -1.38 17.04
CA LYS A 115 10.98 -1.36 18.21
C LYS A 115 10.14 -1.36 19.48
N GLU A 116 10.54 -2.20 20.43
CA GLU A 116 9.96 -2.22 21.77
C GLU A 116 10.74 -1.30 22.69
N ALA A 117 10.04 -0.73 23.69
CA ALA A 117 10.68 0.00 24.77
C ALA A 117 11.63 -0.91 25.57
N THR A 118 12.75 -0.36 26.04
CA THR A 118 13.75 -1.03 26.90
C THR A 118 13.47 -0.83 28.38
N ASN A 119 12.79 0.26 28.74
CA ASN A 119 12.40 0.62 30.10
C ASN A 119 10.87 0.58 30.29
N ASP A 120 10.45 0.66 31.55
CA ASP A 120 9.03 0.53 31.95
C ASP A 120 8.38 1.87 32.34
N SER A 121 9.12 2.99 32.31
CA SER A 121 8.63 4.31 32.70
C SER A 121 9.07 5.39 31.72
N TYR A 122 8.24 6.42 31.56
CA TYR A 122 8.56 7.59 30.78
C TYR A 122 9.79 8.37 31.35
N PRO A 123 10.68 8.95 30.51
CA PRO A 123 10.71 8.87 29.05
C PRO A 123 11.19 7.50 28.56
N TYR A 124 10.59 7.01 27.47
CA TYR A 124 10.89 5.67 26.97
C TYR A 124 12.12 5.64 26.07
N GLU A 125 12.93 4.62 26.26
CA GLU A 125 14.04 4.28 25.39
C GLU A 125 13.67 3.08 24.52
N PHE A 126 14.17 3.04 23.28
CA PHE A 126 13.84 1.98 22.33
C PHE A 126 15.09 1.22 21.90
N LYS A 127 14.95 -0.09 21.68
CA LYS A 127 16.07 -0.94 21.23
C LYS A 127 16.63 -0.45 19.90
N ASN A 128 17.95 -0.52 19.73
CA ASN A 128 18.60 -0.20 18.46
C ASN A 128 18.29 -1.23 17.35
N THR A 129 17.92 -2.45 17.72
CA THR A 129 17.61 -3.53 16.77
C THR A 129 16.16 -3.45 16.29
N PHE A 130 15.96 -3.45 14.97
CA PHE A 130 14.64 -3.57 14.37
C PHE A 130 14.06 -4.98 14.55
N LYS A 131 12.76 -5.06 14.81
CA LYS A 131 11.98 -6.30 14.76
C LYS A 131 10.90 -6.18 13.69
N ASN A 132 10.38 -7.33 13.27
CA ASN A 132 9.18 -7.44 12.44
C ASN A 132 9.25 -6.62 11.14
N GLU A 133 10.36 -6.73 10.40
CA GLU A 133 10.46 -6.13 9.06
C GLU A 133 9.37 -6.72 8.16
N LYS A 134 8.52 -5.84 7.62
CA LYS A 134 7.45 -6.21 6.70
C LYS A 134 7.39 -5.20 5.57
N VAL A 135 7.36 -5.68 4.33
CA VAL A 135 7.02 -4.85 3.18
C VAL A 135 5.51 -4.58 3.23
N VAL A 136 5.12 -3.30 3.31
CA VAL A 136 3.71 -2.90 3.38
C VAL A 136 3.17 -2.40 2.05
N LEU A 137 4.03 -1.82 1.20
CA LEU A 137 3.73 -1.44 -0.17
C LEU A 137 4.96 -1.65 -1.04
N SER A 138 4.73 -1.90 -2.33
CA SER A 138 5.78 -2.07 -3.35
C SER A 138 5.47 -1.20 -4.57
N ASN A 139 6.48 -1.04 -5.44
CA ASN A 139 6.40 -0.28 -6.70
C ASN A 139 6.08 1.20 -6.49
N ILE A 140 6.63 1.79 -5.42
CA ILE A 140 6.49 3.22 -5.16
C ILE A 140 7.43 3.98 -6.10
N ILE A 141 6.90 5.00 -6.77
CA ILE A 141 7.64 5.78 -7.78
C ILE A 141 8.02 7.20 -7.33
N ASN A 142 7.52 7.66 -6.19
CA ASN A 142 7.88 8.95 -5.62
C ASN A 142 8.80 8.78 -4.40
N ASP A 143 9.82 9.62 -4.32
CA ASP A 143 10.75 9.63 -3.19
C ASP A 143 10.21 10.41 -1.99
N ASP A 144 9.44 11.48 -2.25
CA ASP A 144 8.85 12.30 -1.19
C ASP A 144 7.51 11.72 -0.75
N ILE A 145 7.55 10.89 0.31
CA ILE A 145 6.38 10.21 0.87
C ILE A 145 5.77 11.02 2.00
N PHE A 146 6.59 11.56 2.89
CA PHE A 146 6.17 12.21 4.12
C PHE A 146 6.48 13.70 4.07
N GLY A 147 5.44 14.52 4.08
CA GLY A 147 5.56 15.97 4.22
C GLY A 147 5.87 16.39 5.66
N GLU A 148 6.03 17.69 5.87
CA GLU A 148 6.38 18.26 7.17
C GLU A 148 5.36 17.93 8.29
N VAL A 149 5.87 17.89 9.53
CA VAL A 149 5.05 17.67 10.73
C VAL A 149 4.50 19.00 11.23
N GLU A 150 3.17 19.13 11.22
CA GLU A 150 2.45 20.30 11.72
C GLU A 150 1.91 20.03 13.13
N SER A 151 2.18 20.92 14.08
CA SER A 151 1.53 20.87 15.40
C SER A 151 0.07 21.33 15.30
N LEU A 152 -0.83 20.60 15.96
CA LEU A 152 -2.25 20.95 16.05
C LEU A 152 -2.60 21.71 17.34
N LYS A 153 -1.59 22.25 18.05
CA LYS A 153 -1.80 23.00 19.29
C LYS A 153 -2.71 24.20 19.03
N GLU A 154 -3.92 24.15 19.58
CA GLU A 154 -4.82 25.32 19.55
C GLU A 154 -4.23 26.39 20.48
N ILE A 155 -4.08 27.63 20.00
CA ILE A 155 -3.55 28.77 20.77
C ILE A 155 -4.60 29.27 21.80
N ARG A 156 -5.48 28.40 22.32
CA ARG A 156 -6.61 28.80 23.17
C ARG A 156 -6.46 28.26 24.59
N ASN A 157 -6.35 29.23 25.50
CA ASN A 157 -6.39 29.13 26.96
C ASN A 157 -5.15 28.48 27.62
N LEU A 158 -4.39 29.31 28.33
CA LEU A 158 -3.29 28.96 29.25
C LEU A 158 -3.67 28.00 30.40
N GLN A 159 -4.90 27.49 30.43
CA GLN A 159 -5.43 26.58 31.45
C GLN A 159 -5.62 25.13 30.94
N GLU A 160 -5.53 24.87 29.64
CA GLU A 160 -5.52 23.48 29.12
C GLU A 160 -4.08 22.94 29.14
N GLY A 161 -3.92 21.67 29.55
CA GLY A 161 -2.60 21.01 29.65
C GLY A 161 -1.86 20.91 28.31
N GLU A 162 -0.65 20.32 28.33
CA GLU A 162 0.14 20.14 27.10
C GLU A 162 -0.65 19.38 26.03
N ASP A 163 -0.68 19.92 24.79
CA ASP A 163 -1.30 19.29 23.63
C ASP A 163 -0.20 18.87 22.65
N HIS A 164 0.01 17.56 22.54
CA HIS A 164 1.03 16.97 21.68
C HIS A 164 0.50 16.49 20.32
N ARG A 165 -0.76 16.80 19.96
CA ARG A 165 -1.33 16.36 18.69
C ARG A 165 -0.57 16.96 17.51
N VAL A 166 -0.30 16.11 16.53
CA VAL A 166 0.43 16.47 15.30
C VAL A 166 -0.28 15.92 14.08
N LYS A 167 -0.02 16.54 12.93
CA LYS A 167 -0.53 16.16 11.63
C LYS A 167 0.62 16.09 10.63
N VAL A 168 0.61 15.07 9.79
CA VAL A 168 1.61 14.85 8.74
C VAL A 168 0.89 14.53 7.44
N ARG A 169 1.30 15.18 6.34
CA ARG A 169 0.82 14.81 5.00
C ARG A 169 1.61 13.60 4.50
N MET A 170 0.91 12.64 3.90
CA MET A 170 1.53 11.49 3.26
C MET A 170 1.04 11.41 1.81
N THR A 171 1.98 11.34 0.87
CA THR A 171 1.71 11.22 -0.56
C THR A 171 2.44 9.99 -1.12
N ILE A 172 1.70 9.07 -1.73
CA ILE A 172 2.28 7.85 -2.32
C ILE A 172 1.78 7.69 -3.75
N LYS A 173 2.69 7.40 -4.66
CA LYS A 173 2.43 7.07 -6.06
C LYS A 173 2.93 5.66 -6.31
N ILE A 174 2.04 4.78 -6.78
CA ILE A 174 2.34 3.37 -7.03
C ILE A 174 2.19 3.08 -8.51
N ASP A 175 3.21 2.48 -9.11
CA ASP A 175 3.15 1.97 -10.47
C ASP A 175 2.26 0.72 -10.54
N THR A 176 1.28 0.76 -11.43
CA THR A 176 0.31 -0.30 -11.69
C THR A 176 0.62 -1.08 -12.96
N GLY A 177 1.68 -0.72 -13.70
CA GLY A 177 2.15 -1.40 -14.89
C GLY A 177 2.03 -0.57 -16.17
N LYS A 178 2.51 -1.15 -17.28
CA LYS A 178 2.45 -0.50 -18.60
C LYS A 178 0.97 -0.27 -18.98
N ASP A 179 0.67 0.96 -19.38
CA ASP A 179 -0.63 1.43 -19.88
C ASP A 179 -1.70 1.75 -18.81
N SER A 180 -1.34 1.80 -17.53
CA SER A 180 -2.23 2.27 -16.46
C SER A 180 -1.71 3.51 -15.76
N ALA A 181 -2.63 4.40 -15.37
CA ALA A 181 -2.27 5.54 -14.54
C ALA A 181 -1.80 5.03 -13.16
N PRO A 182 -0.75 5.65 -12.58
CA PRO A 182 -0.30 5.29 -11.25
C PRO A 182 -1.41 5.57 -10.23
N ILE A 183 -1.46 4.77 -9.17
CA ILE A 183 -2.35 5.04 -8.04
C ILE A 183 -1.70 6.15 -7.22
N GLU A 184 -2.36 7.29 -7.13
CA GLU A 184 -1.94 8.41 -6.29
C GLU A 184 -2.80 8.46 -5.02
N ILE A 185 -2.12 8.44 -3.88
CA ILE A 185 -2.71 8.47 -2.55
C ILE A 185 -2.22 9.75 -1.90
N ASP A 186 -3.14 10.62 -1.50
CA ASP A 186 -2.85 11.80 -0.71
C ASP A 186 -3.71 11.78 0.55
N THR A 187 -3.07 11.76 1.71
CA THR A 187 -3.78 11.64 2.98
C THR A 187 -3.05 12.33 4.12
N TYR A 188 -3.75 12.50 5.23
CA TYR A 188 -3.18 13.04 6.45
C TYR A 188 -3.18 11.99 7.55
N LEU A 189 -2.03 11.87 8.21
CA LEU A 189 -1.86 11.11 9.43
C LEU A 189 -1.98 12.09 10.60
N VAL A 190 -2.83 11.78 11.57
CA VAL A 190 -3.12 12.68 12.69
C VAL A 190 -2.99 11.91 13.99
N SER A 191 -2.19 12.43 14.92
CA SER A 191 -2.22 11.97 16.31
C SER A 191 -3.40 12.60 17.04
N LYS A 192 -4.24 11.77 17.65
CA LYS A 192 -5.41 12.22 18.42
C LYS A 192 -5.13 12.40 19.89
N SER A 193 -4.03 11.84 20.40
CA SER A 193 -3.71 11.92 21.82
C SER A 193 -3.07 13.26 22.16
N ARG A 194 -3.62 13.90 23.20
CA ARG A 194 -3.03 15.11 23.78
C ARG A 194 -1.90 14.78 24.75
N SER A 195 -1.88 13.56 25.30
CA SER A 195 -1.04 13.18 26.44
C SER A 195 0.28 12.53 26.03
N LYS A 196 1.22 12.49 26.99
CA LYS A 196 2.39 11.61 26.96
C LYS A 196 1.98 10.18 27.33
N PHE A 197 2.86 9.21 27.13
CA PHE A 197 2.73 7.90 27.76
C PHE A 197 2.94 8.03 29.29
N GLU A 198 2.17 7.27 30.06
CA GLU A 198 2.27 7.15 31.53
C GLU A 198 3.07 5.90 31.91
#